data_AF-S4Y6Z8-F1
#
_entry.id   AF-S4Y6Z8-F1
#
_cell.length_a   1.000
_cell.length_b   1.000
_cell.length_c   1.000
_cell.angle_alpha   90.00
_cell.angle_beta   90.00
_cell.angle_gamma   90.00
#
_symmetry.space_group_name_H-M   'P 1'
#
loop_
_entity.id
_entity.type
_entity.pdbx_description
1 polymer ?
#
loop_
_entity_poly.entity_id
_entity_poly.type
_entity_poly.pdbx_seq_one_letter_code
_entity_poly.pdbx_strand_id
1 'polypeptide(L)'
;MNHRCGVLLVMLACGCSIVDPSDRDELRDQIAAMPPEEISRLRILGMNSAALDWLKGRPPGDQMGKIQCRYQAGGQWTNWADQEPPFIVDDMRDCLIRRPFLVTYVMCMEEWEALQRQERKTNLMNSLPIPGGATVECRFVWDFRYEPEKAPAEVTNPEAVDTDDIINTLIALPAPPPGWAFPRLVPLLCPLGAGPGWGCPPKPADPTGGQPTDPTGGQPGDRP
;
A
#
# COMPACT_ATOMS: atom_id res chain seq x y z
N MET A 1 38.98 -8.60 4.07
CA MET A 1 37.93 -7.91 3.30
C MET A 1 37.51 -8.85 2.18
N ASN A 2 36.27 -9.35 2.21
CA ASN A 2 35.61 -10.03 1.09
C ASN A 2 34.11 -9.93 1.34
N HIS A 3 33.48 -8.90 0.79
CA HIS A 3 32.03 -8.77 0.77
C HIS A 3 31.49 -9.73 -0.30
N ARG A 4 30.90 -10.84 0.14
CA ARG A 4 30.00 -11.62 -0.71
C ARG A 4 28.68 -10.87 -0.80
N CYS A 5 28.40 -10.31 -1.98
CA CYS A 5 27.07 -9.90 -2.40
C CYS A 5 26.12 -11.09 -2.28
N GLY A 6 25.35 -11.13 -1.19
CA GLY A 6 24.17 -11.97 -1.09
C GLY A 6 23.10 -11.37 -1.98
N VAL A 7 23.02 -11.85 -3.22
CA VAL A 7 21.88 -11.60 -4.10
C VAL A 7 20.66 -12.22 -3.42
N LEU A 8 19.82 -11.38 -2.83
CA LEU A 8 18.50 -11.75 -2.33
C LEU A 8 17.64 -12.03 -3.57
N LEU A 9 17.68 -13.27 -4.05
CA LEU A 9 16.74 -13.82 -5.03
C LEU A 9 15.36 -13.86 -4.36
N VAL A 10 14.65 -12.74 -4.42
CA VAL A 10 13.21 -12.72 -4.23
C VAL A 10 12.65 -13.52 -5.40
N MET A 11 12.29 -14.79 -5.13
CA MET A 11 11.53 -15.62 -6.06
C MET A 11 10.27 -14.85 -6.46
N LEU A 12 10.30 -14.27 -7.66
CA LEU A 12 9.13 -13.86 -8.43
C LEU A 12 8.32 -15.10 -8.82
N ALA A 13 7.82 -15.86 -7.83
CA ALA A 13 7.05 -17.08 -8.09
C ALA A 13 5.64 -16.77 -8.64
N CYS A 14 5.10 -15.57 -8.37
CA CYS A 14 3.85 -15.09 -8.99
C CYS A 14 4.11 -14.21 -10.24
N GLY A 15 5.34 -14.19 -10.77
CA GLY A 15 5.76 -13.21 -11.78
C GLY A 15 5.32 -13.50 -13.22
N CYS A 16 4.82 -14.70 -13.54
CA CYS A 16 4.37 -15.10 -14.88
C CYS A 16 3.34 -16.24 -14.85
N SER A 17 2.67 -16.50 -13.73
CA SER A 17 1.56 -17.46 -13.72
C SER A 17 0.41 -16.84 -14.50
N ILE A 18 0.19 -17.35 -15.71
CA ILE A 18 -1.08 -17.19 -16.43
C ILE A 18 -2.14 -17.68 -15.44
N VAL A 19 -2.84 -16.74 -14.80
CA VAL A 19 -3.93 -17.08 -13.89
C VAL A 19 -5.01 -17.68 -14.76
N ASP A 20 -5.30 -18.96 -14.54
CA ASP A 20 -6.32 -19.64 -15.33
C ASP A 20 -7.68 -18.96 -15.07
N PRO A 21 -8.56 -18.84 -16.07
CA PRO A 21 -9.90 -18.28 -15.87
C PRO A 21 -10.66 -18.94 -14.72
N SER A 22 -10.42 -20.23 -14.47
CA SER A 22 -10.99 -20.97 -13.35
C SER A 22 -10.53 -20.47 -11.98
N ASP A 23 -9.28 -20.01 -11.84
CA ASP A 23 -8.79 -19.47 -10.57
C ASP A 23 -9.46 -18.12 -10.27
N ARG A 24 -9.72 -17.30 -11.30
CA ARG A 24 -10.48 -16.05 -11.14
C ARG A 24 -11.92 -16.31 -10.72
N ASP A 25 -12.57 -17.31 -11.31
CA ASP A 25 -13.94 -17.67 -10.94
C ASP A 25 -14.03 -18.23 -9.51
N GLU A 26 -13.07 -19.07 -9.11
CA GLU A 26 -12.96 -19.53 -7.72
C GLU A 26 -12.80 -18.36 -6.75
N LEU A 27 -12.00 -17.34 -7.09
CA LEU A 27 -11.86 -16.15 -6.25
C LEU A 27 -13.12 -15.31 -6.19
N ARG A 28 -13.86 -15.17 -7.29
CA ARG A 28 -15.15 -14.48 -7.29
C ARG A 28 -16.12 -15.15 -6.32
N ASP A 29 -16.21 -16.48 -6.37
CA ASP A 29 -17.08 -17.25 -5.48
C ASP A 29 -16.64 -17.13 -4.02
N GLN A 30 -15.34 -17.24 -3.74
CA GLN A 30 -14.80 -17.09 -2.40
C GLN A 30 -15.07 -15.70 -1.84
N ILE A 31 -14.84 -14.63 -2.60
CA ILE A 31 -15.09 -13.24 -2.19
C ILE A 31 -16.59 -13.01 -1.97
N ALA A 32 -17.45 -13.51 -2.86
CA ALA A 32 -18.91 -13.37 -2.75
C ALA A 32 -19.48 -14.07 -1.51
N ALA A 33 -18.83 -15.14 -1.04
CA ALA A 33 -19.21 -15.86 0.17
C ALA A 33 -18.69 -15.21 1.48
N MET A 34 -17.88 -14.15 1.40
CA MET A 34 -17.30 -13.53 2.59
C MET A 34 -18.29 -12.65 3.37
N PRO A 35 -18.08 -12.49 4.68
CA PRO A 35 -18.78 -11.46 5.45
C PRO A 35 -18.52 -10.05 4.89
N PRO A 36 -19.51 -9.13 4.94
CA PRO A 36 -19.35 -7.77 4.41
C PRO A 36 -18.17 -6.97 4.97
N GLU A 37 -17.76 -7.23 6.22
CA GLU A 37 -16.59 -6.59 6.83
C GLU A 37 -15.29 -6.98 6.13
N GLU A 38 -15.11 -8.26 5.77
CA GLU A 38 -13.92 -8.72 5.06
C GLU A 38 -13.91 -8.19 3.61
N ILE A 39 -15.08 -8.11 2.96
CA ILE A 39 -15.20 -7.47 1.65
C ILE A 39 -14.79 -6.00 1.71
N SER A 40 -15.19 -5.28 2.76
CA SER A 40 -14.80 -3.88 2.96
C SER A 40 -13.29 -3.71 3.14
N ARG A 41 -12.62 -4.63 3.85
CA ARG A 41 -11.15 -4.66 3.96
C ARG A 41 -10.47 -4.95 2.63
N LEU A 42 -11.03 -5.84 1.81
CA LEU A 42 -10.52 -6.13 0.47
C LEU A 42 -10.73 -4.94 -0.48
N ARG A 43 -11.83 -4.20 -0.35
CA ARG A 43 -12.03 -2.94 -1.09
C ARG A 43 -10.97 -1.91 -0.71
N ILE A 44 -10.67 -1.73 0.58
CA ILE A 44 -9.58 -0.84 1.02
C ILE A 44 -8.23 -1.28 0.42
N LEU A 45 -7.95 -2.58 0.40
CA LEU A 45 -6.76 -3.12 -0.25
C LEU A 45 -6.72 -2.76 -1.75
N GLY A 46 -7.84 -2.93 -2.46
CA GLY A 46 -7.98 -2.54 -3.87
C GLY A 46 -7.77 -1.05 -4.10
N MET A 47 -8.39 -0.20 -3.26
CA MET A 47 -8.19 1.26 -3.30
C MET A 47 -6.71 1.64 -3.10
N ASN A 48 -6.04 0.98 -2.16
CA ASN A 48 -4.62 1.21 -1.90
C ASN A 48 -3.72 0.76 -3.03
N SER A 49 -4.04 -0.37 -3.67
CA SER A 49 -3.34 -0.81 -4.88
C SER A 49 -3.51 0.19 -6.01
N ALA A 50 -4.74 0.63 -6.28
CA ALA A 50 -5.04 1.65 -7.29
C ALA A 50 -4.30 2.96 -7.01
N ALA A 51 -4.25 3.40 -5.73
CA ALA A 51 -3.50 4.57 -5.31
C ALA A 51 -2.00 4.42 -5.57
N LEU A 52 -1.41 3.28 -5.20
CA LEU A 52 0.01 3.00 -5.41
C LEU A 52 0.37 2.95 -6.90
N ASP A 53 -0.47 2.33 -7.73
CA ASP A 53 -0.29 2.27 -9.17
C ASP A 53 -0.40 3.64 -9.82
N TRP A 54 -1.41 4.43 -9.43
CA TRP A 54 -1.55 5.81 -9.88
C TRP A 54 -0.34 6.68 -9.49
N LEU A 55 0.17 6.49 -8.27
CA LEU A 55 1.34 7.21 -7.79
C LEU A 55 2.63 6.73 -8.43
N LYS A 56 2.75 5.49 -8.92
CA LYS A 56 4.01 4.91 -9.47
C LYS A 56 4.69 5.76 -10.54
N GLY A 57 3.90 6.46 -11.37
CA GLY A 57 4.41 7.37 -12.41
C GLY A 57 4.86 8.74 -11.91
N ARG A 58 4.78 9.02 -10.61
CA ARG A 58 5.05 10.33 -10.01
C ARG A 58 6.43 10.40 -9.36
N PRO A 59 7.13 11.56 -9.39
CA PRO A 59 8.40 11.70 -8.70
C PRO A 59 8.25 11.55 -7.18
N PRO A 60 9.18 10.87 -6.50
CA PRO A 60 9.10 10.59 -5.06
C PRO A 60 9.01 11.85 -4.18
N GLY A 61 9.78 12.88 -4.52
CA GLY A 61 9.81 14.16 -3.80
C GLY A 61 8.78 15.19 -4.29
N ASP A 62 7.84 14.80 -5.14
CA ASP A 62 6.83 15.73 -5.64
C ASP A 62 5.84 16.07 -4.51
N GLN A 63 5.51 17.36 -4.41
CA GLN A 63 4.60 17.85 -3.37
C GLN A 63 3.17 17.42 -3.68
N MET A 64 2.58 16.65 -2.77
CA MET A 64 1.17 16.27 -2.80
C MET A 64 0.29 17.26 -2.06
N GLY A 65 0.84 17.93 -1.06
CA GLY A 65 0.17 18.99 -0.34
C GLY A 65 1.07 19.59 0.73
N LYS A 66 0.52 20.51 1.50
CA LYS A 66 1.27 21.26 2.50
C LYS A 66 0.36 21.80 3.58
N ILE A 67 0.95 22.06 4.75
CA ILE A 67 0.27 22.86 5.77
C ILE A 67 0.47 24.33 5.44
N GLN A 68 -0.61 25.10 5.50
CA GLN A 68 -0.57 26.55 5.58
C GLN A 68 -1.01 26.97 6.97
N CYS A 69 -0.29 27.90 7.58
CA CYS A 69 -0.67 28.49 8.85
C CYS A 69 -0.78 30.01 8.75
N ARG A 70 -1.61 30.59 9.60
CA ARG A 70 -1.70 32.03 9.86
C ARG A 70 -1.86 32.26 11.35
N TYR A 71 -1.54 33.45 11.81
CA TYR A 71 -1.70 33.81 13.21
C TYR A 71 -2.35 35.18 13.37
N GLN A 72 -2.93 35.42 14.54
CA GLN A 72 -3.53 36.69 14.91
C GLN A 72 -2.69 37.36 15.99
N ALA A 73 -2.15 38.54 15.67
CA ALA A 73 -1.42 39.39 16.61
C ALA A 73 -2.00 40.81 16.53
N GLY A 74 -2.31 41.41 17.68
CA GLY A 74 -2.90 42.76 17.71
C GLY A 74 -4.29 42.87 17.06
N GLY A 75 -5.05 41.77 17.01
CA GLY A 75 -6.41 41.74 16.48
C GLY A 75 -6.53 41.51 14.96
N GLN A 76 -5.43 41.53 14.21
CA GLN A 76 -5.43 41.24 12.76
C GLN A 76 -4.81 39.89 12.45
N TRP A 77 -5.42 39.17 11.51
CA TRP A 77 -4.89 37.92 10.97
C TRP A 77 -3.82 38.20 9.92
N THR A 78 -2.73 37.45 9.96
CA THR A 78 -1.76 37.43 8.86
C THR A 78 -2.34 36.70 7.64
N ASN A 79 -1.64 36.85 6.51
CA ASN A 79 -1.83 35.97 5.37
C ASN A 79 -1.46 34.52 5.74
N TRP A 80 -2.02 33.58 4.97
CA TRP A 80 -1.60 32.18 5.01
C TRP A 80 -0.17 32.06 4.51
N ALA A 81 0.67 31.39 5.29
CA ALA A 81 2.05 31.09 4.95
C ALA A 81 2.25 29.58 4.90
N ASP A 82 2.90 29.11 3.83
CA ASP A 82 3.29 27.72 3.67
C ASP A 82 4.24 27.30 4.80
N GLN A 83 4.09 26.06 5.27
CA GLN A 83 4.91 25.48 6.31
C GLN A 83 5.68 24.28 5.76
N GLU A 84 6.95 24.19 6.15
CA GLU A 84 7.83 23.07 5.84
C GLU A 84 7.80 22.02 6.98
N PRO A 85 7.95 20.72 6.66
CA PRO A 85 8.04 20.16 5.31
C PRO A 85 6.66 19.99 4.66
N PRO A 86 6.57 19.95 3.32
CA PRO A 86 5.37 19.53 2.62
C PRO A 86 5.10 18.04 2.81
N PHE A 87 3.89 17.62 2.46
CA PHE A 87 3.54 16.22 2.29
C PHE A 87 3.89 15.79 0.87
N ILE A 88 4.75 14.78 0.72
CA ILE A 88 5.27 14.35 -0.58
C ILE A 88 4.73 12.98 -0.99
N VAL A 89 4.93 12.65 -2.28
CA VAL A 89 4.53 11.36 -2.87
C VAL A 89 5.07 10.16 -2.08
N ASP A 90 6.32 10.22 -1.64
CA ASP A 90 6.90 9.11 -0.88
C ASP A 90 6.25 8.94 0.50
N ASP A 91 5.89 10.02 1.21
CA ASP A 91 5.18 9.91 2.50
C ASP A 91 3.84 9.18 2.34
N MET A 92 3.11 9.50 1.26
CA MET A 92 1.85 8.84 0.91
C MET A 92 2.07 7.36 0.59
N ARG A 93 3.03 7.04 -0.28
CA ARG A 93 3.34 5.65 -0.64
C ARG A 93 3.73 4.84 0.59
N ASP A 94 4.60 5.37 1.44
CA ASP A 94 5.04 4.72 2.67
C ASP A 94 3.85 4.45 3.61
N CYS A 95 2.94 5.42 3.75
CA CYS A 95 1.73 5.26 4.55
C CYS A 95 0.85 4.09 4.05
N LEU A 96 0.60 4.03 2.74
CA LEU A 96 -0.24 3.02 2.10
C LEU A 96 0.39 1.62 2.17
N ILE A 97 1.69 1.51 1.88
CA ILE A 97 2.43 0.24 1.89
C ILE A 97 2.48 -0.37 3.28
N ARG A 98 2.67 0.44 4.33
CA ARG A 98 2.79 -0.07 5.71
C ARG A 98 1.45 -0.53 6.29
N ARG A 99 0.32 -0.04 5.78
CA ARG A 99 -1.02 -0.26 6.38
C ARG A 99 -2.11 -0.55 5.34
N PRO A 100 -1.92 -1.54 4.44
CA PRO A 100 -2.71 -1.68 3.22
C PRO A 100 -4.19 -2.05 3.42
N PHE A 101 -4.66 -2.27 4.65
CA PHE A 101 -6.06 -2.59 4.97
C PHE A 101 -6.72 -1.64 5.97
N LEU A 102 -5.96 -0.66 6.47
CA LEU A 102 -6.41 0.18 7.59
C LEU A 102 -6.56 1.64 7.19
N VAL A 103 -5.85 2.07 6.16
CA VAL A 103 -5.84 3.45 5.69
C VAL A 103 -6.17 3.48 4.21
N THR A 104 -6.76 4.57 3.76
CA THR A 104 -6.92 4.92 2.35
C THR A 104 -6.03 6.11 2.02
N TYR A 105 -5.98 6.48 0.74
CA TYR A 105 -5.29 7.67 0.24
C TYR A 105 -5.62 8.95 1.05
N VAL A 106 -6.90 9.19 1.33
CA VAL A 106 -7.33 10.37 2.08
C VAL A 106 -6.96 10.25 3.56
N MET A 107 -7.16 9.08 4.18
CA MET A 107 -6.80 8.87 5.59
C MET A 107 -5.30 9.05 5.85
N CYS A 108 -4.45 8.64 4.91
CA CYS A 108 -3.00 8.87 5.00
C CYS A 108 -2.66 10.35 5.09
N MET A 109 -3.32 11.19 4.28
CA MET A 109 -3.17 12.64 4.37
C MET A 109 -3.70 13.17 5.70
N GLU A 110 -4.90 12.75 6.14
CA GLU A 110 -5.52 13.24 7.37
C GLU A 110 -4.66 12.95 8.61
N GLU A 111 -4.05 11.76 8.67
CA GLU A 111 -3.13 11.40 9.75
C GLU A 111 -1.85 12.24 9.73
N TRP A 112 -1.26 12.44 8.55
CA TRP A 112 -0.10 13.30 8.40
C TRP A 112 -0.44 14.74 8.81
N GLU A 113 -1.58 15.27 8.34
CA GLU A 113 -2.07 16.59 8.74
C GLU A 113 -2.22 16.67 10.26
N ALA A 114 -2.89 15.71 10.89
CA ALA A 114 -3.15 15.75 12.32
C ALA A 114 -1.86 15.87 13.15
N LEU A 115 -0.81 15.12 12.76
CA LEU A 115 0.50 15.16 13.41
C LEU A 115 1.21 16.49 13.13
N GLN A 116 1.33 16.87 11.86
CA GLN A 116 2.09 18.04 11.45
C GLN A 116 1.43 19.34 11.90
N ARG A 117 0.11 19.44 11.82
CA ARG A 117 -0.64 20.63 12.24
C ARG A 117 -0.37 20.99 13.69
N GLN A 118 -0.35 19.99 14.58
CA GLN A 118 -0.08 20.22 16.01
C GLN A 118 1.36 20.67 16.25
N GLU A 119 2.32 20.05 15.57
CA GLU A 119 3.74 20.42 15.66
C GLU A 119 3.96 21.85 15.14
N ARG A 120 3.45 22.19 13.95
CA ARG A 120 3.60 23.52 13.34
C ARG A 120 2.93 24.60 14.17
N LYS A 121 1.75 24.33 14.72
CA LYS A 121 1.07 25.26 15.64
C LYS A 121 1.95 25.56 16.85
N THR A 122 2.52 24.52 17.45
CA THR A 122 3.40 24.65 18.63
C THR A 122 4.67 25.41 18.29
N ASN A 123 5.31 25.09 17.17
CA ASN A 123 6.53 25.76 16.72
C ASN A 123 6.29 27.25 16.42
N LEU A 124 5.19 27.58 15.74
CA LEU A 124 4.83 28.97 15.45
C LEU A 124 4.56 29.77 16.73
N MET A 125 3.78 29.23 17.68
CA MET A 125 3.54 29.91 18.97
C MET A 125 4.83 30.17 19.77
N ASN A 126 5.87 29.36 19.57
CA ASN A 126 7.17 29.50 20.22
C ASN A 126 8.20 30.27 19.39
N SER A 127 7.87 30.68 18.16
CA SER A 127 8.78 31.37 17.25
C SER A 127 8.68 32.89 17.37
N LEU A 128 9.81 33.59 17.35
CA LEU A 128 9.82 35.04 17.12
C LEU A 128 9.54 35.29 15.63
N PRO A 129 8.70 36.27 15.25
CA PRO A 129 8.19 37.38 16.06
C PRO A 129 6.77 37.18 16.62
N ILE A 130 6.25 35.95 16.67
CA ILE A 130 4.86 35.70 17.07
C ILE A 130 4.71 36.02 18.56
N PRO A 131 3.92 37.03 18.94
CA PRO A 131 3.79 37.43 20.34
C PRO A 131 3.17 36.31 21.17
N GLY A 132 3.65 36.14 22.41
CA GLY A 132 3.00 35.25 23.37
C GLY A 132 1.52 35.62 23.51
N GLY A 133 0.63 34.65 23.29
CA GLY A 133 -0.83 34.85 23.27
C GLY A 133 -1.46 35.02 21.89
N ALA A 134 -0.72 34.88 20.79
CA ALA A 134 -1.28 34.85 19.44
C ALA A 134 -2.13 33.58 19.21
N THR A 135 -3.27 33.73 18.53
CA THR A 135 -4.06 32.60 18.05
C THR A 135 -3.46 32.11 16.73
N VAL A 136 -3.16 30.81 16.63
CA VAL A 136 -2.63 30.19 15.40
C VAL A 136 -3.67 29.24 14.80
N GLU A 137 -3.90 29.40 13.50
CA GLU A 137 -4.75 28.54 12.69
C GLU A 137 -3.91 27.89 11.59
N CYS A 138 -4.10 26.60 11.35
CA CYS A 138 -3.38 25.84 10.35
C CYS A 138 -4.38 24.96 9.59
N ARG A 139 -4.16 24.78 8.28
CA ARG A 139 -4.96 23.96 7.38
C ARG A 139 -4.08 23.19 6.43
N PHE A 140 -4.52 22.01 6.00
CA PHE A 140 -3.92 21.32 4.87
C PHE A 140 -4.43 21.90 3.55
N VAL A 141 -3.54 21.96 2.55
CA VAL A 141 -3.85 22.35 1.18
C VAL A 141 -3.24 21.31 0.25
N TRP A 142 -4.08 20.63 -0.52
CA TRP A 142 -3.63 19.73 -1.58
C TRP A 142 -2.90 20.52 -2.68
N ASP A 143 -1.90 19.89 -3.28
CA ASP A 143 -1.47 20.25 -4.61
C ASP A 143 -2.55 19.81 -5.60
N PHE A 144 -2.90 20.72 -6.52
CA PHE A 144 -4.02 20.52 -7.43
C PHE A 144 -3.93 19.24 -8.27
N ARG A 145 -2.74 18.66 -8.46
CA ARG A 145 -2.53 17.41 -9.22
C ARG A 145 -2.97 16.17 -8.45
N TYR A 146 -3.08 16.29 -7.13
CA TYR A 146 -3.25 15.19 -6.18
C TYR A 146 -4.54 15.29 -5.35
N GLU A 147 -5.37 16.31 -5.60
CA GLU A 147 -6.68 16.46 -4.98
C GLU A 147 -7.54 15.19 -5.16
N PRO A 148 -8.29 14.76 -4.12
CA PRO A 148 -9.13 13.57 -4.18
C PRO A 148 -10.12 13.56 -5.35
N GLU A 149 -10.62 14.74 -5.75
CA GLU A 149 -11.55 14.93 -6.87
C GLU A 149 -10.90 14.78 -8.25
N LYS A 150 -9.56 14.88 -8.32
CA LYS A 150 -8.78 14.69 -9.55
C LYS A 150 -8.11 13.31 -9.61
N ALA A 151 -8.14 12.55 -8.51
CA ALA A 151 -7.69 11.17 -8.49
C ALA A 151 -8.68 10.28 -9.25
N PRO A 152 -8.22 9.14 -9.80
CA PRO A 152 -9.13 8.09 -10.29
C PRO A 152 -10.13 7.69 -9.20
N ALA A 153 -11.35 7.31 -9.60
CA ALA A 153 -12.44 7.06 -8.65
C ALA A 153 -12.09 5.91 -7.69
N GLU A 154 -11.36 4.92 -8.17
CA GLU A 154 -10.92 3.73 -7.43
C GLU A 154 -9.98 4.09 -6.27
N VAL A 155 -9.36 5.27 -6.29
CA VAL A 155 -8.46 5.75 -5.23
C VAL A 155 -9.22 6.30 -4.02
N THR A 156 -10.42 6.86 -4.22
CA THR A 156 -11.13 7.64 -3.21
C THR A 156 -12.56 7.16 -2.94
N ASN A 157 -13.16 6.41 -3.86
CA ASN A 157 -14.51 5.88 -3.75
C ASN A 157 -14.49 4.34 -3.62
N PRO A 158 -14.91 3.76 -2.47
CA PRO A 158 -14.93 2.31 -2.29
C PRO A 158 -15.94 1.60 -3.20
N GLU A 159 -16.97 2.28 -3.69
CA GLU A 159 -17.96 1.70 -4.62
C GLU A 159 -17.47 1.72 -6.07
N ALA A 160 -16.35 2.38 -6.36
CA ALA A 160 -15.68 2.30 -7.66
C ALA A 160 -14.76 1.08 -7.76
N VAL A 161 -14.48 0.39 -6.65
CA VAL A 161 -13.66 -0.82 -6.61
C VAL A 161 -14.58 -2.04 -6.69
N ASP A 162 -14.51 -2.74 -7.81
CA ASP A 162 -15.30 -3.96 -8.03
C ASP A 162 -14.54 -5.24 -7.61
N THR A 163 -15.22 -6.39 -7.73
CA THR A 163 -14.62 -7.69 -7.38
C THR A 163 -13.42 -8.04 -8.26
N ASP A 164 -13.43 -7.64 -9.54
CA ASP A 164 -12.34 -7.92 -10.46
C ASP A 164 -11.11 -7.05 -10.13
N ASP A 165 -11.29 -5.82 -9.68
CA ASP A 165 -10.23 -4.97 -9.15
C ASP A 165 -9.57 -5.59 -7.91
N ILE A 166 -10.38 -6.16 -7.00
CA ILE A 166 -9.89 -6.89 -5.83
C ILE A 166 -9.08 -8.11 -6.27
N ILE A 167 -9.58 -8.89 -7.23
CA ILE A 167 -8.88 -10.07 -7.75
C ILE A 167 -7.56 -9.67 -8.42
N ASN A 168 -7.56 -8.65 -9.27
CA ASN A 168 -6.36 -8.14 -9.92
C ASN A 168 -5.34 -7.66 -8.89
N THR A 169 -5.80 -7.01 -7.80
CA THR A 169 -4.95 -6.62 -6.67
C THR A 169 -4.32 -7.83 -6.01
N LEU A 170 -5.11 -8.87 -5.70
CA LEU A 170 -4.60 -10.11 -5.08
C LEU A 170 -3.58 -10.82 -5.97
N ILE A 171 -3.78 -10.82 -7.29
CA ILE A 171 -2.84 -11.38 -8.27
C ILE A 171 -1.53 -10.59 -8.31
N ALA A 172 -1.61 -9.26 -8.21
CA ALA A 172 -0.45 -8.38 -8.27
C ALA A 172 0.38 -8.40 -6.97
N LEU A 173 -0.17 -8.95 -5.87
CA LEU A 173 0.58 -9.06 -4.63
C LEU A 173 1.81 -9.97 -4.83
N PRO A 174 3.00 -9.53 -4.39
CA PRO A 174 4.17 -10.39 -4.43
C PRO A 174 3.91 -11.62 -3.56
N ALA A 175 4.37 -12.78 -4.06
CA ALA A 175 4.34 -14.03 -3.31
C ALA A 175 4.86 -13.81 -1.88
N PRO A 176 4.04 -14.06 -0.85
CA PRO A 176 4.43 -13.82 0.52
C PRO A 176 5.63 -14.68 0.95
N PRO A 177 6.72 -14.08 1.48
CA PRO A 177 7.78 -14.86 2.12
C PRO A 177 7.27 -15.52 3.42
N PRO A 178 7.96 -16.56 3.94
CA PRO A 178 7.69 -17.07 5.28
C PRO A 178 7.72 -15.93 6.32
N GLY A 179 6.64 -15.76 7.09
CA GLY A 179 6.47 -14.64 8.04
C GLY A 179 5.73 -13.42 7.47
N TRP A 180 5.02 -13.57 6.37
CA TRP A 180 4.26 -12.49 5.74
C TRP A 180 3.19 -11.85 6.64
N ALA A 181 3.02 -10.54 6.47
CA ALA A 181 2.23 -9.68 7.35
C ALA A 181 0.71 -9.87 7.23
N PHE A 182 0.22 -10.63 6.24
CA PHE A 182 -1.21 -10.74 5.93
C PHE A 182 -1.68 -12.20 5.80
N PRO A 183 -1.57 -13.02 6.87
CA PRO A 183 -1.97 -14.43 6.83
C PRO A 183 -3.45 -14.63 6.44
N ARG A 184 -4.30 -13.64 6.70
CA ARG A 184 -5.72 -13.66 6.29
C ARG A 184 -5.94 -13.74 4.78
N LEU A 185 -4.98 -13.29 3.97
CA LEU A 185 -5.08 -13.37 2.52
C LEU A 185 -4.67 -14.74 1.97
N VAL A 186 -3.99 -15.58 2.76
CA VAL A 186 -3.47 -16.88 2.30
C VAL A 186 -4.55 -17.73 1.62
N PRO A 187 -5.77 -17.90 2.17
CA PRO A 187 -6.81 -18.69 1.50
C PRO A 187 -7.16 -18.17 0.10
N LEU A 188 -7.18 -16.84 -0.08
CA LEU A 188 -7.44 -16.18 -1.36
C LEU A 188 -6.24 -16.26 -2.32
N LEU A 189 -5.04 -16.61 -1.86
CA LEU A 189 -3.87 -16.77 -2.72
C LEU A 189 -3.66 -18.25 -3.11
N CYS A 190 -4.30 -19.20 -2.43
CA CYS A 190 -4.23 -20.63 -2.74
C CYS A 190 -4.65 -20.99 -4.17
N PRO A 191 -5.75 -20.45 -4.71
CA PRO A 191 -6.10 -20.69 -6.10
C PRO A 191 -4.99 -20.20 -7.05
N LEU A 192 -4.36 -19.06 -6.73
CA LEU A 192 -3.31 -18.40 -7.52
C LEU A 192 -1.92 -19.06 -7.47
N GLY A 193 -1.83 -20.28 -6.94
CA GLY A 193 -0.58 -21.05 -6.91
C GLY A 193 0.27 -20.86 -5.65
N ALA A 194 -0.30 -20.30 -4.58
CA ALA A 194 0.30 -20.40 -3.25
C ALA A 194 0.47 -21.87 -2.85
N GLY A 195 1.72 -22.31 -2.67
CA GLY A 195 2.03 -23.73 -2.42
C GLY A 195 1.72 -24.20 -0.98
N PRO A 196 1.88 -25.51 -0.70
CA PRO A 196 1.64 -26.09 0.63
C PRO A 196 2.46 -25.45 1.76
N GLY A 197 3.65 -24.92 1.43
CA GLY A 197 4.48 -24.17 2.37
C GLY A 197 3.87 -22.86 2.89
N TRP A 198 2.74 -22.43 2.32
CA TRP A 198 2.01 -21.22 2.70
C TRP A 198 0.80 -21.53 3.58
N GLY A 199 0.53 -22.81 3.88
CA GLY A 199 -0.67 -23.24 4.62
C GLY A 199 -1.89 -23.48 3.73
N CYS A 200 -1.70 -23.48 2.41
CA CYS A 200 -2.75 -23.86 1.47
C CYS A 200 -3.08 -25.35 1.58
N PRO A 201 -4.36 -25.73 1.57
CA PRO A 201 -4.72 -27.14 1.47
C PRO A 201 -4.17 -27.71 0.14
N PRO A 202 -3.70 -28.97 0.12
CA PRO A 202 -3.23 -29.59 -1.12
C PRO A 202 -4.36 -29.56 -2.16
N LYS A 203 -4.05 -29.14 -3.40
CA LYS A 203 -5.07 -29.14 -4.46
C LYS A 203 -5.43 -30.61 -4.76
N PRO A 204 -6.70 -30.97 -4.99
CA PRO A 204 -7.09 -32.34 -5.34
C PRO A 204 -6.40 -32.89 -6.60
N ALA A 205 -5.89 -31.99 -7.46
CA ALA A 205 -5.14 -32.31 -8.66
C ALA A 205 -3.62 -32.48 -8.44
N ASP A 206 -3.11 -32.22 -7.23
CA ASP A 206 -1.72 -32.55 -6.91
C ASP A 206 -1.59 -34.07 -6.84
N PRO A 207 -0.67 -34.69 -7.63
CA PRO A 207 -0.46 -36.12 -7.55
C PRO A 207 -0.07 -36.49 -6.13
N THR A 208 -0.79 -37.46 -5.57
CA THR A 208 -0.57 -37.97 -4.22
C THR A 208 0.83 -38.57 -4.15
N GLY A 209 1.79 -37.83 -3.59
CA GLY A 209 3.15 -38.33 -3.33
C GLY A 209 4.28 -37.79 -4.20
N GLY A 210 4.27 -36.52 -4.60
CA GLY A 210 5.48 -35.87 -5.12
C GLY A 210 6.56 -35.76 -4.04
N GLN A 211 7.53 -36.69 -4.05
CA GLN A 211 8.76 -36.55 -3.27
C GLN A 211 9.44 -35.20 -3.59
N PRO A 212 10.05 -34.54 -2.59
CA PRO A 212 10.84 -33.35 -2.85
C PRO A 212 11.92 -33.73 -3.87
N THR A 213 11.92 -33.06 -5.02
CA THR A 213 13.00 -33.21 -6.00
C THR A 213 14.25 -32.65 -5.36
N ASP A 214 15.10 -33.55 -4.85
CA ASP A 214 16.48 -33.24 -4.54
C ASP A 214 17.10 -32.52 -5.74
N PRO A 215 17.88 -31.44 -5.55
CA PRO A 215 18.61 -30.83 -6.65
C PRO A 215 19.51 -31.91 -7.23
N THR A 216 19.36 -32.21 -8.52
CA THR A 216 20.12 -33.24 -9.24
C THR A 216 21.61 -32.90 -9.19
N GLY A 217 22.28 -33.36 -8.13
CA GLY A 217 23.72 -33.53 -8.05
C GLY A 217 24.10 -34.72 -8.89
N GLY A 218 24.46 -34.48 -10.16
CA GLY A 218 25.09 -35.45 -11.03
C GLY A 218 26.47 -34.94 -11.44
N GLN A 219 27.50 -35.35 -10.69
CA GLN A 219 28.91 -35.19 -11.07
C GLN A 219 29.30 -36.19 -12.18
N PRO A 220 30.49 -36.02 -12.82
CA PRO A 220 30.75 -36.37 -14.21
C PRO A 220 31.21 -37.81 -14.42
N GLY A 221 30.92 -38.36 -15.59
CA GLY A 221 31.52 -39.59 -16.11
C GLY A 221 30.50 -40.70 -16.30
N ASP A 222 30.13 -40.95 -17.56
CA ASP A 222 30.03 -42.27 -18.19
C ASP A 222 29.17 -42.18 -19.44
N ARG A 223 29.85 -42.07 -20.59
CA ARG A 223 29.31 -42.44 -21.91
C ARG A 223 30.02 -43.72 -22.33
N PRO A 224 29.30 -44.77 -22.74
CA PRO A 224 29.75 -45.61 -23.83
C PRO A 224 29.57 -44.88 -25.18
#